data_AF-A0A815XPC0-F1
#
_entry.id   AF-A0A815XPC0-F1
#
_cell.length_a   1.000
_cell.length_b   1.000
_cell.length_c   1.000
_cell.angle_alpha   90.00
_cell.angle_beta   90.00
_cell.angle_gamma   90.00
#
_symmetry.space_group_name_H-M   'P 1'
#
loop_
_entity.id
_entity.type
_entity.pdbx_description
1 polymer ?
#
loop_
_entity_poly.entity_id
_entity_poly.type
_entity_poly.pdbx_seq_one_letter_code
_entity_poly.pdbx_strand_id
1 'polypeptide(L)'
;MSLRYELKDEMKNIQVYEIVPPAVQTNLGGSHAFGEPLDEYCQATFAGLVKRQQEVGYKFSDDARKMGSREETDKQFTKLNDTMKKMFQNQKH
;
A
#
# COMPACT_ATOMS: atom_id res chain seq x y z
N MET A 1 8.09 -2.34 -7.21
CA MET A 1 6.93 -2.27 -8.13
C MET A 1 5.68 -2.36 -7.29
N SER A 2 4.68 -1.51 -7.54
CA SER A 2 3.44 -1.48 -6.76
C SER A 2 2.26 -1.82 -7.68
N LEU A 3 1.38 -2.72 -7.23
CA LEU A 3 0.18 -3.16 -7.97
C LEU A 3 -0.69 -1.96 -8.38
N ARG A 4 -0.78 -0.95 -7.51
CA ARG A 4 -1.47 0.32 -7.77
C ARG A 4 -0.94 1.01 -9.03
N TYR A 5 0.37 0.99 -9.26
CA TYR A 5 0.98 1.57 -10.45
C TYR A 5 0.68 0.76 -11.72
N GLU A 6 0.67 -0.57 -11.62
CA GLU A 6 0.40 -1.46 -12.77
C GLU A 6 -1.03 -1.27 -13.28
N LEU A 7 -2.00 -1.16 -12.38
CA LEU A 7 -3.41 -1.07 -12.72
C LEU A 7 -3.90 0.34 -13.11
N LYS A 8 -3.09 1.39 -12.88
CA LYS A 8 -3.52 2.80 -12.99
C LYS A 8 -4.09 3.22 -14.36
N ASP A 9 -3.56 2.63 -15.44
CA ASP A 9 -3.88 3.05 -16.82
C ASP A 9 -4.92 2.14 -17.48
N GLU A 10 -4.87 0.83 -17.21
CA GLU A 10 -5.68 -0.19 -17.89
C GLU A 10 -6.99 -0.50 -17.17
N MET A 11 -7.05 -0.32 -15.84
CA MET A 11 -8.21 -0.68 -15.02
C MET A 11 -8.71 0.52 -14.20
N LYS A 12 -9.23 1.55 -14.91
CA LYS A 12 -9.71 2.82 -14.32
C LYS A 12 -10.85 2.68 -13.30
N ASN A 13 -11.54 1.54 -13.29
CA ASN A 13 -12.63 1.23 -12.37
C ASN A 13 -12.17 0.48 -11.10
N ILE A 14 -10.86 0.24 -10.93
CA ILE A 14 -10.30 -0.44 -9.76
C ILE A 14 -9.51 0.56 -8.93
N GLN A 15 -9.78 0.56 -7.62
CA GLN A 15 -9.02 1.35 -6.65
C GLN A 15 -8.21 0.43 -5.74
N VAL A 16 -6.91 0.70 -5.63
CA VAL A 16 -6.00 -0.07 -4.78
C VAL A 16 -5.68 0.72 -3.51
N TYR A 17 -5.94 0.10 -2.37
CA TYR A 17 -5.61 0.60 -1.04
C TYR A 17 -4.58 -0.34 -0.40
N GLU A 18 -3.48 0.22 0.10
CA GLU A 18 -2.41 -0.56 0.73
C GLU A 18 -2.57 -0.53 2.26
N ILE A 19 -2.78 -1.69 2.87
CA ILE A 19 -2.93 -1.83 4.32
C ILE A 19 -1.64 -2.42 4.88
N VAL A 20 -1.01 -1.72 5.83
CA VAL A 20 0.23 -2.13 6.49
C VAL A 20 -0.08 -2.44 7.96
N PRO A 21 -0.37 -3.70 8.32
CA PRO A 21 -0.66 -4.08 9.70
C PRO A 21 0.61 -4.13 10.57
N PRO A 22 0.51 -3.89 11.89
CA PRO A 22 1.50 -4.38 12.85
C PRO A 22 1.32 -5.90 13.05
N ALA A 23 2.05 -6.50 13.98
CA ALA A 23 1.63 -7.80 14.51
C ALA A 23 0.24 -7.63 15.16
N VAL A 24 -0.71 -8.50 14.83
CA VAL A 24 -2.09 -8.47 15.34
C VAL A 24 -2.43 -9.83 15.94
N GLN A 25 -3.16 -9.82 17.06
CA GLN A 25 -3.62 -11.01 17.78
C GLN A 25 -4.66 -11.77 16.95
N THR A 26 -4.20 -12.66 16.08
CA THR A 26 -5.05 -13.50 15.21
C THR A 26 -4.62 -14.96 15.29
N ASN A 27 -5.51 -15.87 14.86
CA ASN A 27 -5.19 -17.30 14.76
C ASN A 27 -4.71 -17.73 13.35
N LEU A 28 -4.19 -16.80 12.55
CA LEU A 28 -3.81 -17.08 11.15
C LEU A 28 -2.52 -17.92 11.01
N GLY A 29 -1.71 -18.03 12.07
CA GLY A 29 -0.43 -18.76 12.06
C GLY A 29 -0.38 -19.98 13.00
N GLY A 30 -1.53 -20.47 13.48
CA GLY A 30 -1.58 -21.28 14.70
C GLY A 30 -1.57 -20.38 15.93
N SER A 31 -2.26 -20.77 17.00
CA SER A 31 -2.68 -19.88 18.07
C SER A 31 -1.52 -19.12 18.74
N HIS A 32 -1.43 -17.82 18.46
CA HIS A 32 -0.47 -16.92 19.07
C HIS A 32 -1.19 -15.63 19.52
N ALA A 33 -1.40 -15.49 20.83
CA ALA A 33 -1.90 -14.25 21.42
C ALA A 33 -0.74 -13.23 21.52
N PHE A 34 -0.34 -12.67 20.38
CA PHE A 34 0.74 -11.68 20.29
C PHE A 34 0.35 -10.53 19.36
N GLY A 35 0.86 -9.33 19.66
CA GLY A 35 0.61 -8.12 18.88
C GLY A 35 -0.54 -7.28 19.40
N GLU A 36 -1.06 -6.42 18.53
CA GLU A 36 -2.14 -5.49 18.83
C GLU A 36 -3.52 -6.17 18.90
N PRO A 37 -4.46 -5.66 19.71
CA PRO A 37 -5.83 -6.18 19.74
C PRO A 37 -6.49 -6.11 18.36
N LEU A 38 -7.10 -7.22 17.93
CA LEU A 38 -7.70 -7.34 16.60
C LEU A 38 -8.80 -6.30 16.36
N ASP A 39 -9.71 -6.12 17.32
CA ASP A 39 -10.84 -5.20 17.18
C ASP A 39 -10.38 -3.74 17.04
N GLU A 40 -9.37 -3.33 17.80
CA GLU A 40 -8.80 -1.98 17.70
C GLU A 40 -8.13 -1.77 16.33
N TYR A 41 -7.34 -2.75 15.89
CA TYR A 41 -6.69 -2.71 14.58
C TYR A 41 -7.71 -2.62 13.44
N CYS A 42 -8.77 -3.45 13.49
CA CYS A 42 -9.86 -3.42 12.52
C CYS A 42 -10.54 -2.05 12.50
N GLN A 43 -10.94 -1.53 13.66
CA GLN A 43 -11.62 -0.24 13.75
C GLN A 43 -10.77 0.90 13.16
N ALA A 44 -9.46 0.93 13.48
CA ALA A 44 -8.54 1.92 12.93
C ALA A 44 -8.38 1.78 11.41
N THR A 45 -8.23 0.55 10.92
CA THR A 45 -8.08 0.26 9.48
C THR A 45 -9.31 0.68 8.69
N PHE A 46 -10.50 0.29 9.15
CA PHE A 46 -11.76 0.68 8.50
C PHE A 46 -11.98 2.19 8.53
N ALA A 47 -11.63 2.88 9.62
CA ALA A 47 -11.70 4.34 9.68
C ALA A 47 -10.82 5.01 8.62
N GLY A 48 -9.63 4.46 8.32
CA GLY A 48 -8.76 4.93 7.24
C GLY A 48 -9.38 4.71 5.86
N LEU A 49 -9.96 3.53 5.62
CA LEU A 49 -10.63 3.19 4.36
C LEU A 49 -11.85 4.07 4.09
N VAL A 50 -12.67 4.34 5.11
CA VAL A 50 -13.82 5.27 5.02
C VAL A 50 -13.35 6.68 4.63
N LYS A 51 -12.20 7.10 5.15
CA LYS A 51 -11.55 8.37 4.79
C LYS A 51 -10.85 8.35 3.42
N ARG A 52 -10.94 7.24 2.67
CA ARG A 52 -10.27 7.02 1.38
C ARG A 52 -8.75 7.23 1.45
N GLN A 53 -8.13 6.88 2.56
CA GLN A 53 -6.68 6.94 2.70
C GLN A 53 -6.05 5.84 1.82
N GLN A 54 -5.29 6.23 0.81
CA GLN A 54 -4.67 5.30 -0.16
C GLN A 54 -3.72 4.29 0.50
N GLU A 55 -3.16 4.64 1.66
CA GLU A 55 -2.31 3.81 2.48
C GLU A 55 -2.75 3.92 3.95
N VAL A 56 -2.99 2.79 4.59
CA VAL A 56 -3.52 2.71 5.96
C VAL A 56 -2.57 1.86 6.80
N GLY A 57 -2.00 2.45 7.85
CA GLY A 57 -1.21 1.73 8.87
C GLY A 57 -1.83 1.89 10.26
N TYR A 58 -1.32 1.13 11.24
CA TYR A 58 -1.75 1.24 12.64
C TYR A 58 -0.56 1.20 13.62
N LYS A 59 -0.52 2.18 14.55
CA LYS A 59 0.57 2.35 15.54
C LYS A 59 1.94 2.33 14.86
N PHE A 60 2.89 1.55 15.40
CA PHE A 60 4.26 1.47 14.88
C PHE A 60 4.34 1.15 13.38
N SER A 61 3.41 0.36 12.83
CA SER A 61 3.40 0.07 11.39
C SER A 61 3.09 1.29 10.51
N ASP A 62 2.30 2.26 11.02
CA ASP A 62 2.04 3.52 10.33
C ASP A 62 3.26 4.44 10.38
N ASP A 63 3.99 4.46 11.49
CA ASP A 63 5.24 5.19 11.59
C ASP A 63 6.30 4.56 10.70
N ALA A 64 6.47 3.23 10.76
CA ALA A 64 7.44 2.50 9.97
C ALA A 64 7.24 2.68 8.46
N ARG A 65 6.00 2.69 7.95
CA ARG A 65 5.77 2.94 6.51
C ARG A 65 6.16 4.37 6.08
N LYS A 66 6.14 5.32 7.03
CA LYS A 66 6.47 6.74 6.82
C LYS A 66 7.95 7.05 7.07
N MET A 67 8.67 6.20 7.81
CA MET A 67 10.06 6.40 8.26
C MET A 67 11.13 6.25 7.16
N GLY A 68 10.83 6.64 5.93
CA GLY A 68 11.79 6.69 4.82
C GLY A 68 11.47 7.80 3.85
N SER A 69 12.37 8.04 2.90
CA SER A 69 12.11 8.92 1.75
C SER A 69 11.15 8.24 0.76
N ARG A 70 9.99 7.79 1.25
CA ARG A 70 8.99 7.06 0.46
C ARG A 70 8.51 7.92 -0.69
N GLU A 71 8.35 9.21 -0.45
CA GLU A 71 7.99 10.18 -1.49
C GLU A 71 9.07 10.29 -2.58
N GLU A 72 10.35 10.33 -2.23
CA GLU A 72 11.45 10.34 -3.22
C GLU A 72 11.54 9.00 -3.96
N THR A 73 11.36 7.90 -3.23
CA THR A 73 11.38 6.55 -3.79
C THR A 73 10.24 6.36 -4.79
N ASP A 74 9.04 6.84 -4.47
CA ASP A 74 7.86 6.80 -5.33
C ASP A 74 8.02 7.72 -6.55
N LYS A 75 8.63 8.90 -6.38
CA LYS A 75 8.97 9.82 -7.48
C LYS A 75 9.93 9.15 -8.46
N GLN A 76 11.03 8.57 -7.97
CA GLN A 76 12.01 7.87 -8.79
C GLN A 76 11.40 6.65 -9.48
N PHE A 77 10.62 5.86 -8.74
CA PHE A 77 9.90 4.69 -9.26
C PHE A 77 8.93 5.06 -10.39
N THR A 78 8.11 6.10 -10.18
CA THR A 78 7.14 6.57 -11.18
C THR A 78 7.85 7.08 -12.43
N LYS A 79 8.88 7.91 -12.26
CA LYS A 79 9.68 8.45 -13.37
C LYS A 79 10.29 7.34 -14.23
N LEU A 80 10.90 6.34 -13.59
CA LEU A 80 11.53 5.22 -14.30
C LEU A 80 10.49 4.45 -15.12
N ASN A 81 9.38 4.06 -14.50
CA ASN A 81 8.37 3.24 -15.18
C ASN A 81 7.61 4.00 -16.27
N ASP A 82 7.35 5.29 -16.09
CA ASP A 82 6.72 6.11 -17.13
C ASP A 82 7.66 6.26 -18.33
N THR A 83 8.98 6.40 -18.09
CA THR A 83 10.00 6.46 -19.15
C THR A 83 10.06 5.14 -19.92
N MET A 84 10.05 4.00 -19.22
CA MET A 84 10.02 2.68 -19.84
C MET A 84 8.75 2.46 -20.66
N LYS A 85 7.57 2.80 -20.13
CA LYS A 85 6.29 2.73 -20.87
C LYS A 85 6.35 3.51 -22.19
N LYS A 86 6.89 4.74 -22.17
CA LYS A 86 7.04 5.56 -23.38
C LYS A 86 7.98 4.92 -24.41
N MET A 87 9.11 4.36 -23.98
CA MET A 87 10.04 3.67 -24.90
C MET A 87 9.37 2.48 -25.58
N PHE A 88 8.63 1.64 -24.85
CA PHE A 88 7.92 0.50 -25.44
C PHE A 88 6.75 0.89 -26.34
N GLN A 89 6.09 2.02 -26.08
CA GLN A 89 5.03 2.55 -26.94
C GLN A 89 5.59 3.09 -28.27
N ASN A 90 6.75 3.75 -28.22
CA ASN A 90 7.40 4.31 -29.42
C ASN A 90 8.05 3.27 -30.34
N GLN A 91 8.22 2.01 -29.89
CA GLN A 91 8.73 0.91 -30.71
C GLN A 91 7.64 0.10 -31.44
N LYS A 92 6.36 0.47 -31.29
CA LYS A 92 5.23 -0.18 -31.97
C LYS A 92 4.80 0.53 -33.26
N HIS A 93 5.63 1.43 -33.79
CA HIS A 93 5.49 2.11 -35.07
C HIS A 93 6.75 1.89 -35.90
#